data_AF-A0A1E4NAE0-F1
#
_entry.id   AF-A0A1E4NAE0-F1
#
_cell.length_a   1.000
_cell.length_b   1.000
_cell.length_c   1.000
_cell.angle_alpha   90.00
_cell.angle_beta   90.00
_cell.angle_gamma   90.00
#
_symmetry.space_group_name_H-M   'P 1'
#
loop_
_entity.id
_entity.type
_entity.pdbx_description
1 polymer ?
#
loop_
_entity_poly.entity_id
_entity_poly.type
_entity_poly.pdbx_seq_one_letter_code
_entity_poly.pdbx_strand_id
1 'polypeptide(L)'
;MIGLSQGMLKEVVEALDRIRRINRTIHILSMNARVEAARAGEAGRGFAVVAEQLSGLAASTEQTAQGIEDTSKTITTELNVVAERLSKDAIDNRLCDLALNAIDLVDRNLYERSCDVRWWATDSAVVAAAKQPDDANLRYVAQRLGQILDSYTVYFDLVLADLDGRIIANGRPRQWPHTAGASASGSAWFRSALETRSGTQFGFESAHASPLVGGQNVLVYSCVVREGGAVNGRPLGVLGIVFKWDALGPETLRRIPLTRREAAITRAVIVDNDGRVLADPDPQRVGQDLGFDGMAALFSQARGAATARLDGAVWRIGHARSPGFETYATGWHCLLMRQTRNGMSPMR
;
A
#
# COMPACT_ATOMS: atom_id res chain seq x y z
N MET A 1 -1.78 -19.10 21.46
CA MET A 1 -0.44 -19.74 21.55
C MET A 1 0.51 -18.94 22.45
N ILE A 2 0.77 -17.65 22.16
CA ILE A 2 1.69 -16.80 22.96
C ILE A 2 1.26 -16.65 24.43
N GLY A 3 -0.03 -16.42 24.70
CA GLY A 3 -0.54 -16.33 26.08
C GLY A 3 -0.42 -17.64 26.88
N LEU A 4 -0.46 -18.79 26.20
CA LEU A 4 -0.25 -20.10 26.84
C LEU A 4 1.23 -20.28 27.21
N SER A 5 2.15 -19.92 26.31
CA SER A 5 3.59 -20.00 26.58
C SER A 5 4.04 -19.06 27.70
N GLN A 6 3.47 -17.85 27.80
CA GLN A 6 3.75 -16.95 28.94
C GLN A 6 3.19 -17.50 30.27
N GLY A 7 2.03 -18.16 30.24
CA GLY A 7 1.48 -18.84 31.42
C GLY A 7 2.39 -19.96 31.92
N MET A 8 2.88 -20.81 31.01
CA MET A 8 3.80 -21.90 31.35
C MET A 8 5.13 -21.39 31.93
N LEU A 9 5.69 -20.30 31.37
CA LEU A 9 6.92 -19.68 31.92
C LEU A 9 6.71 -19.16 33.35
N LYS A 10 5.53 -18.59 33.64
CA LYS A 10 5.18 -18.16 34.99
C LYS A 10 5.14 -19.34 35.97
N GLU A 11 4.57 -20.47 35.55
CA GLU A 11 4.55 -21.69 36.37
C GLU A 11 5.96 -22.23 36.65
N VAL A 12 6.88 -22.14 35.67
CA VAL A 12 8.28 -22.52 35.85
C VAL A 12 8.96 -21.62 36.90
N VAL A 13 8.74 -20.30 36.84
CA VAL A 13 9.27 -19.36 37.85
C VAL A 13 8.73 -19.68 39.25
N GLU A 14 7.43 -19.94 39.38
CA GLU A 14 6.83 -20.32 40.66
C GLU A 14 7.36 -21.67 41.19
N ALA A 15 7.65 -22.62 40.29
CA ALA A 15 8.27 -23.90 40.65
C ALA A 15 9.71 -23.72 41.14
N LEU A 16 10.49 -22.86 40.50
CA LEU A 16 11.85 -22.52 40.93
C LEU A 16 11.85 -21.87 42.32
N ASP A 17 10.90 -20.97 42.60
CA ASP A 17 10.75 -20.37 43.93
C ASP A 17 10.39 -21.42 45.01
N ARG A 18 9.64 -22.47 44.66
CA ARG A 18 9.40 -23.61 45.55
C ARG A 18 10.67 -24.42 45.78
N ILE A 19 11.42 -24.74 44.72
CA ILE A 19 12.69 -25.49 44.80
C ILE A 19 13.70 -24.75 45.69
N ARG A 20 13.89 -23.44 45.49
CA ARG A 20 14.80 -22.62 46.30
C ARG A 20 14.44 -22.61 47.78
N ARG A 21 13.14 -22.56 48.11
CA ARG A 21 12.66 -22.63 49.49
C ARG A 21 12.98 -23.98 50.15
N ILE A 22 12.73 -25.08 49.42
CA ILE A 22 13.10 -26.43 49.88
C ILE A 22 14.62 -26.52 50.07
N ASN A 23 15.37 -26.03 49.09
CA ASN A 23 16.83 -26.11 49.08
C ASN A 23 17.47 -25.34 50.25
N ARG A 24 16.95 -24.14 50.55
CA ARG A 24 17.35 -23.36 51.74
C ARG A 24 17.10 -24.14 53.03
N THR A 25 16.00 -24.87 53.12
CA THR A 25 15.66 -25.70 54.29
C THR A 25 16.64 -26.87 54.43
N ILE A 26 16.96 -27.56 53.33
CA ILE A 26 17.95 -28.65 53.31
C ILE A 26 19.33 -28.12 53.75
N HIS A 27 19.73 -26.95 53.26
CA HIS A 27 21.00 -26.33 53.61
C HIS A 27 21.10 -26.02 55.12
N ILE A 28 20.05 -25.44 55.72
CA ILE A 28 19.99 -25.18 57.16
C ILE A 28 20.02 -26.49 57.96
N LEU A 29 19.26 -27.50 57.53
CA LEU A 29 19.21 -28.80 58.21
C LEU A 29 20.56 -29.52 58.17
N SER A 30 21.23 -29.51 57.02
CA SER A 30 22.58 -30.02 56.84
C SER A 30 23.59 -29.29 57.72
N MET A 31 23.51 -27.95 57.79
CA MET A 31 24.40 -27.15 58.63
C MET A 31 24.21 -27.49 60.11
N ASN A 32 22.97 -27.56 60.59
CA ASN A 32 22.65 -27.93 61.97
C ASN A 32 23.15 -29.35 62.30
N ALA A 33 22.97 -30.29 61.37
CA ALA A 33 23.46 -31.66 61.52
C ALA A 33 25.00 -31.73 61.57
N ARG A 34 25.71 -30.92 60.77
CA ARG A 34 27.18 -30.80 60.86
C ARG A 34 27.65 -30.28 62.21
N VAL A 35 26.97 -29.27 62.76
CA VAL A 35 27.30 -28.70 64.07
C VAL A 35 27.11 -29.74 65.18
N GLU A 36 25.98 -30.44 65.19
CA GLU A 36 25.69 -31.45 66.21
C GLU A 36 26.60 -32.69 66.08
N ALA A 37 26.94 -33.09 64.85
CA ALA A 37 27.91 -34.15 64.59
C ALA A 37 29.31 -33.78 65.11
N ALA A 38 29.75 -32.53 64.94
CA ALA A 38 31.01 -32.04 65.48
C ALA A 38 31.00 -32.01 67.02
N ARG A 39 29.86 -31.64 67.62
CA ARG A 39 29.66 -31.60 69.08
C ARG A 39 29.69 -33.01 69.71
N ALA A 40 29.18 -34.02 69.02
CA ALA A 40 29.16 -35.41 69.46
C ALA A 40 30.52 -36.15 69.29
N GLY A 41 31.53 -35.52 68.69
CA GLY A 41 32.87 -36.09 68.52
C GLY A 41 32.86 -37.40 67.70
N GLU A 42 33.51 -38.45 68.21
CA GLU A 42 33.58 -39.76 67.54
C GLU A 42 32.21 -40.40 67.30
N ALA A 43 31.23 -40.19 68.20
CA ALA A 43 29.87 -40.71 68.04
C ALA A 43 29.09 -40.01 66.90
N GLY A 44 29.51 -38.82 66.48
CA GLY A 44 28.88 -38.02 65.43
C GLY A 44 29.39 -38.29 64.01
N ARG A 45 30.43 -39.13 63.84
CA ARG A 45 31.10 -39.34 62.52
C ARG A 45 30.14 -39.74 61.40
N GLY A 46 29.20 -40.65 61.66
CA GLY A 46 28.21 -41.07 60.67
C GLY A 46 27.25 -39.95 60.26
N PHE A 47 26.84 -39.12 61.23
CA PHE A 47 25.99 -37.95 60.97
C PHE A 47 26.72 -36.86 60.19
N ALA A 48 28.02 -36.68 60.40
CA ALA A 48 28.83 -35.73 59.63
C ALA A 48 28.84 -36.05 58.13
N VAL A 49 28.98 -37.34 57.76
CA VAL A 49 28.95 -37.78 56.36
C VAL A 49 27.58 -37.52 55.72
N VAL A 50 26.49 -37.85 56.40
CA VAL A 50 25.13 -37.59 55.90
C VAL A 50 24.90 -36.08 55.71
N ALA A 51 25.34 -35.27 56.66
CA ALA A 51 25.21 -33.83 56.58
C ALA A 51 26.02 -33.23 55.42
N GLU A 52 27.22 -33.75 55.14
CA GLU A 52 28.02 -33.38 53.96
C GLU A 52 27.32 -33.76 52.65
N GLN A 53 26.75 -34.97 52.55
CA GLN A 53 25.98 -35.40 51.37
C GLN A 53 24.75 -34.51 51.13
N LEU A 54 24.03 -34.13 52.20
CA LEU A 54 22.90 -33.19 52.09
C LEU A 54 23.33 -31.80 51.63
N SER A 55 24.51 -31.32 52.08
CA SER A 55 25.06 -30.04 51.61
C SER A 55 25.43 -30.10 50.13
N GLY A 56 26.03 -31.22 49.68
CA GLY A 56 26.34 -31.46 48.28
C GLY A 56 25.09 -31.51 47.41
N LEU A 57 24.05 -32.23 47.87
CA LEU A 57 22.76 -32.30 47.20
C LEU A 57 22.11 -30.92 47.07
N ALA A 58 22.14 -30.12 48.14
CA ALA A 58 21.59 -28.77 48.14
C ALA A 58 22.33 -27.86 47.14
N ALA A 59 23.66 -27.92 47.11
CA ALA A 59 24.45 -27.17 46.15
C ALA A 59 24.16 -27.57 44.69
N SER A 60 24.07 -28.88 44.41
CA SER A 60 23.73 -29.39 43.08
C SER A 60 22.30 -29.00 42.64
N THR A 61 21.35 -29.01 43.58
CA THR A 61 19.97 -28.57 43.35
C THR A 61 19.92 -27.08 43.03
N GLU A 62 20.70 -26.25 43.73
CA GLU A 62 20.77 -24.80 43.45
C GLU A 62 21.33 -24.54 42.06
N GLN A 63 22.40 -25.24 41.69
CA GLN A 63 23.00 -25.11 40.37
C GLN A 63 22.02 -25.49 39.25
N THR A 64 21.25 -26.57 39.45
CA THR A 64 20.23 -27.00 38.48
C THR A 64 19.08 -25.99 38.41
N ALA A 65 18.61 -25.50 39.56
CA ALA A 65 17.59 -24.45 39.61
C ALA A 65 18.04 -23.17 38.88
N GLN A 66 19.31 -22.77 39.07
CA GLN A 66 19.89 -21.63 38.36
C GLN A 66 19.94 -21.86 36.85
N GLY A 67 20.37 -23.04 36.40
CA GLY A 67 20.40 -23.39 34.97
C GLY A 67 19.01 -23.38 34.32
N ILE A 68 17.97 -23.83 35.04
CA ILE A 68 16.57 -23.75 34.58
C ILE A 68 16.11 -22.28 34.51
N GLU A 69 16.47 -21.45 35.48
CA GLU A 69 16.14 -20.02 35.46
C GLU A 69 16.75 -19.31 34.25
N ASP A 70 18.04 -19.54 33.99
CA ASP A 70 18.76 -18.92 32.88
C ASP A 70 18.21 -19.37 31.52
N THR A 71 17.88 -20.67 31.41
CA THR A 71 17.21 -21.21 30.22
C THR A 71 15.83 -20.58 30.03
N SER A 72 15.05 -20.41 31.11
CA SER A 72 13.73 -19.79 31.06
C SER A 72 13.79 -18.31 30.65
N LYS A 73 14.78 -17.56 31.12
CA LYS A 73 15.05 -16.18 30.70
C LYS A 73 15.40 -16.09 29.22
N THR A 74 16.22 -17.01 28.74
CA THR A 74 16.60 -17.11 27.32
C THR A 74 15.38 -17.38 26.44
N ILE A 75 14.57 -18.39 26.79
CA ILE A 75 13.32 -18.72 26.09
C ILE A 75 12.36 -17.52 26.06
N THR A 76 12.21 -16.81 27.19
CA THR A 76 11.34 -15.62 27.26
C THR A 76 11.80 -14.54 26.29
N THR A 77 13.11 -14.31 26.22
CA THR A 77 13.71 -13.30 25.33
C THR A 77 13.48 -13.67 23.86
N GLU A 78 13.72 -14.92 23.49
CA GLU A 78 13.48 -15.41 22.13
C GLU A 78 12.00 -15.34 21.75
N LEU A 79 11.09 -15.72 22.65
CA LEU A 79 9.64 -15.63 22.43
C LEU A 79 9.19 -14.18 22.19
N ASN A 80 9.76 -13.21 22.91
CA ASN A 80 9.44 -11.80 22.71
C ASN A 80 9.90 -11.32 21.31
N VAL A 81 11.11 -11.73 20.88
CA VAL A 81 11.61 -11.41 19.53
C VAL A 81 10.71 -12.03 18.45
N VAL A 82 10.29 -13.28 18.63
CA VAL A 82 9.37 -13.95 17.69
C VAL A 82 8.01 -13.27 17.68
N ALA A 83 7.46 -12.92 18.84
CA ALA A 83 6.17 -12.22 18.94
C ALA A 83 6.21 -10.84 18.24
N GLU A 84 7.30 -10.10 18.42
CA GLU A 84 7.49 -8.81 17.75
C GLU A 84 7.57 -8.97 16.23
N ARG A 85 8.33 -9.95 15.73
CA ARG A 85 8.41 -10.28 14.30
C ARG A 85 7.05 -10.67 13.73
N LEU A 86 6.32 -11.57 14.39
CA LEU A 86 4.98 -11.98 13.96
C LEU A 86 4.01 -10.80 13.93
N SER A 87 4.04 -9.94 14.94
CA SER A 87 3.20 -8.72 14.95
C SER A 87 3.57 -7.79 13.81
N LYS A 88 4.87 -7.59 13.55
CA LYS A 88 5.40 -6.77 12.47
C LYS A 88 4.94 -7.29 11.10
N ASP A 89 5.12 -8.60 10.86
CA ASP A 89 4.76 -9.25 9.60
C ASP A 89 3.24 -9.23 9.35
N ALA A 90 2.43 -9.42 10.42
CA ALA A 90 0.98 -9.31 10.32
C ALA A 90 0.53 -7.90 9.89
N ILE A 91 1.18 -6.87 10.43
CA ILE A 91 0.92 -5.48 10.05
C ILE A 91 1.35 -5.22 8.61
N ASP A 92 2.55 -5.65 8.23
CA ASP A 92 3.07 -5.46 6.86
C ASP A 92 2.15 -6.10 5.84
N ASN A 93 1.81 -7.37 6.06
CA ASN A 93 0.93 -8.10 5.15
C ASN A 93 -0.42 -7.41 5.01
N ARG A 94 -1.00 -6.97 6.14
CA ARG A 94 -2.27 -6.24 6.14
C ARG A 94 -2.21 -4.94 5.32
N LEU A 95 -1.16 -4.14 5.48
CA LEU A 95 -1.01 -2.88 4.72
C LEU A 95 -0.82 -3.15 3.23
N CYS A 96 0.01 -4.14 2.89
CA CYS A 96 0.25 -4.54 1.51
C CYS A 96 -1.00 -5.12 0.83
N ASP A 97 -1.78 -5.96 1.53
CA ASP A 97 -3.03 -6.52 0.99
C ASP A 97 -4.05 -5.43 0.68
N LEU A 98 -4.19 -4.46 1.56
CA LEU A 98 -5.07 -3.31 1.33
C LEU A 98 -4.58 -2.43 0.17
N ALA A 99 -3.26 -2.21 0.07
CA ALA A 99 -2.69 -1.42 -1.02
C ALA A 99 -2.92 -2.12 -2.37
N LEU A 100 -2.74 -3.44 -2.41
CA LEU A 100 -2.98 -4.27 -3.59
C LEU A 100 -4.45 -4.22 -4.00
N ASN A 101 -5.37 -4.41 -3.06
CA ASN A 101 -6.81 -4.34 -3.35
C ASN A 101 -7.21 -2.96 -3.90
N ALA A 102 -6.66 -1.88 -3.33
CA ALA A 102 -6.96 -0.54 -3.80
C ALA A 102 -6.45 -0.30 -5.23
N ILE A 103 -5.20 -0.69 -5.55
CA ILE A 103 -4.65 -0.46 -6.89
C ILE A 103 -5.24 -1.40 -7.94
N ASP A 104 -5.57 -2.65 -7.58
CA ASP A 104 -6.29 -3.58 -8.47
C ASP A 104 -7.68 -3.04 -8.84
N LEU A 105 -8.41 -2.47 -7.87
CA LEU A 105 -9.69 -1.81 -8.15
C LEU A 105 -9.53 -0.63 -9.11
N VAL A 106 -8.47 0.17 -8.97
CA VAL A 106 -8.18 1.26 -9.90
C VAL A 106 -7.94 0.73 -11.31
N ASP A 107 -7.07 -0.25 -11.49
CA ASP A 107 -6.77 -0.82 -12.81
C ASP A 107 -8.04 -1.40 -13.48
N ARG A 108 -8.86 -2.14 -12.73
CA ARG A 108 -10.12 -2.71 -13.23
C ARG A 108 -11.11 -1.65 -13.68
N ASN A 109 -11.30 -0.58 -12.89
CA ASN A 109 -12.21 0.51 -13.26
C ASN A 109 -11.70 1.30 -14.48
N LEU A 110 -10.38 1.46 -14.57
CA LEU A 110 -9.73 2.21 -15.63
C LEU A 110 -9.61 1.44 -16.96
N TYR A 111 -9.61 0.10 -16.92
CA TYR A 111 -9.56 -0.74 -18.13
C TYR A 111 -10.64 -0.37 -19.16
N GLU A 112 -11.89 -0.19 -18.70
CA GLU A 112 -13.02 0.14 -19.57
C GLU A 112 -12.82 1.44 -20.34
N ARG A 113 -12.09 2.40 -19.75
CA ARG A 113 -11.81 3.70 -20.38
C ARG A 113 -10.94 3.55 -21.64
N SER A 114 -10.03 2.58 -21.61
CA SER A 114 -9.23 2.23 -22.79
C SER A 114 -10.12 1.66 -23.91
N CYS A 115 -11.14 0.88 -23.57
CA CYS A 115 -12.07 0.30 -24.52
C CYS A 115 -13.02 1.36 -25.10
N ASP A 116 -13.58 2.21 -24.23
CA ASP A 116 -14.50 3.29 -24.57
C ASP A 116 -13.89 4.20 -25.66
N VAL A 117 -12.66 4.69 -25.46
CA VAL A 117 -12.04 5.62 -26.42
C VAL A 117 -11.79 4.98 -27.79
N ARG A 118 -11.39 3.70 -27.82
CA ARG A 118 -11.16 2.97 -29.07
C ARG A 118 -12.46 2.73 -29.81
N TRP A 119 -13.52 2.39 -29.08
CA TRP A 119 -14.85 2.20 -29.66
C TRP A 119 -15.40 3.51 -30.23
N TRP A 120 -15.38 4.60 -29.45
CA TRP A 120 -15.92 5.89 -29.88
C TRP A 120 -15.09 6.54 -31.00
N ALA A 121 -13.80 6.22 -31.14
CA ALA A 121 -13.00 6.66 -32.28
C ALA A 121 -13.46 6.04 -33.63
N THR A 122 -14.33 5.03 -33.58
CA THR A 122 -14.96 4.43 -34.78
C THR A 122 -16.35 5.00 -35.10
N ASP A 123 -16.92 5.87 -34.24
CA ASP A 123 -18.24 6.47 -34.49
C ASP A 123 -18.20 7.29 -35.79
N SER A 124 -19.22 7.09 -36.64
CA SER A 124 -19.26 7.70 -37.97
C SER A 124 -19.26 9.22 -37.95
N ALA A 125 -19.83 9.85 -36.91
CA ALA A 125 -19.78 11.31 -36.73
C ALA A 125 -18.37 11.78 -36.40
N VAL A 126 -17.64 11.04 -35.57
CA VAL A 126 -16.24 11.33 -35.21
C VAL A 126 -15.35 11.19 -36.45
N VAL A 127 -15.50 10.10 -37.20
CA VAL A 127 -14.75 9.87 -38.45
C VAL A 127 -15.06 10.94 -39.50
N ALA A 128 -16.34 11.29 -39.69
CA ALA A 128 -16.75 12.31 -40.65
C ALA A 128 -16.17 13.69 -40.30
N ALA A 129 -16.27 14.11 -39.03
CA ALA A 129 -15.72 15.38 -38.58
C ALA A 129 -14.19 15.45 -38.67
N ALA A 130 -13.48 14.35 -38.36
CA ALA A 130 -12.02 14.30 -38.52
C ALA A 130 -11.59 14.32 -40.00
N LYS A 131 -12.37 13.70 -40.89
CA LYS A 131 -12.09 13.69 -42.34
C LYS A 131 -12.39 15.04 -43.00
N GLN A 132 -13.48 15.68 -42.61
CA GLN A 132 -13.97 16.92 -43.20
C GLN A 132 -14.58 17.82 -42.11
N PRO A 133 -13.76 18.68 -41.47
CA PRO A 133 -14.16 19.50 -40.33
C PRO A 133 -14.93 20.76 -40.76
N ASP A 134 -16.05 20.59 -41.47
CA ASP A 134 -16.98 21.68 -41.79
C ASP A 134 -18.01 21.91 -40.67
N ASP A 135 -18.68 23.07 -40.71
CA ASP A 135 -19.63 23.49 -39.67
C ASP A 135 -20.80 22.51 -39.45
N ALA A 136 -21.17 21.71 -40.46
CA ALA A 136 -22.23 20.72 -40.32
C ALA A 136 -21.71 19.51 -39.53
N ASN A 137 -20.56 18.96 -39.94
CA ASN A 137 -19.95 17.82 -39.25
C ASN A 137 -19.51 18.16 -37.83
N LEU A 138 -18.96 19.35 -37.60
CA LEU A 138 -18.52 19.80 -36.27
C LEU A 138 -19.69 19.97 -35.31
N ARG A 139 -20.82 20.54 -35.76
CA ARG A 139 -22.04 20.62 -34.92
C ARG A 139 -22.62 19.24 -34.62
N TYR A 140 -22.65 18.36 -35.63
CA TYR A 140 -23.19 17.01 -35.45
C TYR A 140 -22.33 16.17 -34.51
N VAL A 141 -21.00 16.17 -34.66
CA VAL A 141 -20.12 15.43 -33.74
C VAL A 141 -20.21 15.98 -32.33
N ALA A 142 -20.26 17.31 -32.13
CA ALA A 142 -20.42 17.90 -30.80
C ALA A 142 -21.73 17.41 -30.11
N GLN A 143 -22.84 17.35 -30.86
CA GLN A 143 -24.10 16.79 -30.36
C GLN A 143 -23.96 15.30 -30.01
N ARG A 144 -23.31 14.51 -30.88
CA ARG A 144 -23.11 13.06 -30.67
C ARG A 144 -22.23 12.77 -29.45
N LEU A 145 -21.12 13.49 -29.29
CA LEU A 145 -20.26 13.41 -28.11
C LEU A 145 -21.02 13.82 -26.84
N GLY A 146 -21.88 14.85 -26.92
CA GLY A 146 -22.76 15.25 -25.83
C GLY A 146 -23.74 14.14 -25.41
N GLN A 147 -24.34 13.41 -26.35
CA GLN A 147 -25.23 12.27 -26.07
C GLN A 147 -24.49 11.12 -25.37
N ILE A 148 -23.25 10.84 -25.77
CA ILE A 148 -22.40 9.87 -25.07
C ILE A 148 -22.19 10.32 -23.62
N LEU A 149 -21.83 11.59 -23.41
CA LEU A 149 -21.60 12.15 -22.07
C LEU A 149 -22.84 12.18 -21.18
N ASP A 150 -24.06 12.20 -21.75
CA ASP A 150 -25.30 12.09 -20.98
C ASP A 150 -25.50 10.67 -20.43
N SER A 151 -24.94 9.65 -21.11
CA SER A 151 -25.00 8.25 -20.68
C SER A 151 -23.80 7.86 -19.80
N TYR A 152 -22.64 8.46 -20.04
CA TYR A 152 -21.38 8.17 -19.34
C TYR A 152 -20.93 9.38 -18.51
N THR A 153 -21.49 9.51 -17.30
CA THR A 153 -21.33 10.69 -16.44
C THR A 153 -19.95 10.82 -15.76
N VAL A 154 -19.08 9.82 -15.90
CA VAL A 154 -17.73 9.77 -15.31
C VAL A 154 -16.71 10.65 -16.03
N TYR A 155 -17.07 11.23 -17.17
CA TYR A 155 -16.21 12.11 -17.95
C TYR A 155 -16.60 13.58 -17.75
N PHE A 156 -15.61 14.47 -17.79
CA PHE A 156 -15.85 15.90 -17.93
C PHE A 156 -16.22 16.27 -19.36
N ASP A 157 -15.48 15.71 -20.33
CA ASP A 157 -15.69 15.99 -21.75
C ASP A 157 -15.08 14.91 -22.65
N LEU A 158 -15.51 14.91 -23.91
CA LEU A 158 -14.89 14.20 -25.03
C LEU A 158 -14.40 15.25 -26.01
N VAL A 159 -13.15 15.14 -26.47
CA VAL A 159 -12.53 16.12 -27.37
C VAL A 159 -12.02 15.43 -28.63
N LEU A 160 -12.29 16.04 -29.79
CA LEU A 160 -11.76 15.62 -31.07
C LEU A 160 -10.71 16.63 -31.52
N ALA A 161 -9.49 16.16 -31.74
CA ALA A 161 -8.38 16.93 -32.27
C ALA A 161 -8.08 16.54 -33.72
N ASP A 162 -7.62 17.50 -34.52
CA ASP A 162 -6.94 17.19 -35.78
C ASP A 162 -5.53 16.62 -35.54
N LEU A 163 -4.83 16.27 -36.63
CA LEU A 163 -3.49 15.67 -36.55
C LEU A 163 -2.40 16.65 -36.10
N ASP A 164 -2.67 17.95 -36.13
CA ASP A 164 -1.76 19.00 -35.62
C ASP A 164 -2.02 19.29 -34.13
N GLY A 165 -3.04 18.66 -33.55
CA GLY A 165 -3.40 18.76 -32.13
C GLY A 165 -4.35 19.90 -31.81
N ARG A 166 -4.95 20.57 -32.79
CA ARG A 166 -5.99 21.56 -32.54
C ARG A 166 -7.31 20.84 -32.24
N ILE A 167 -7.96 21.18 -31.14
CA ILE A 167 -9.28 20.64 -30.81
C ILE A 167 -10.31 21.26 -31.76
N ILE A 168 -10.94 20.44 -32.60
CA ILE A 168 -11.92 20.85 -33.59
C ILE A 168 -13.37 20.71 -33.09
N ALA A 169 -13.62 19.82 -32.13
CA ALA A 169 -14.94 19.68 -31.49
C ALA A 169 -14.83 19.11 -30.07
N ASN A 170 -15.83 19.39 -29.24
CA ASN A 170 -15.99 18.78 -27.93
C ASN A 170 -17.46 18.49 -27.60
N GLY A 171 -17.72 17.62 -26.62
CA GLY A 171 -19.05 17.16 -26.25
C GLY A 171 -19.82 18.11 -25.32
N ARG A 172 -19.12 18.99 -24.59
CA ARG A 172 -19.73 20.01 -23.71
C ARG A 172 -19.33 21.44 -24.07
N PRO A 173 -19.60 21.93 -25.30
CA PRO A 173 -19.18 23.26 -25.73
C PRO A 173 -19.81 24.41 -24.92
N ARG A 174 -20.96 24.18 -24.26
CA ARG A 174 -21.56 25.16 -23.35
C ARG A 174 -20.88 25.22 -21.98
N GLN A 175 -20.38 24.08 -21.49
CA GLN A 175 -19.70 24.01 -20.20
C GLN A 175 -18.22 24.39 -20.32
N TRP A 176 -17.59 24.00 -21.43
CA TRP A 176 -16.19 24.25 -21.74
C TRP A 176 -16.05 24.94 -23.10
N PRO A 177 -16.45 26.22 -23.20
CA PRO A 177 -16.46 26.95 -24.48
C PRO A 177 -15.07 27.24 -25.04
N HIS A 178 -14.04 27.24 -24.19
CA HIS A 178 -12.64 27.50 -24.57
C HIS A 178 -11.91 26.26 -25.11
N THR A 179 -12.55 25.08 -25.05
CA THR A 179 -11.94 23.82 -25.46
C THR A 179 -11.80 23.71 -26.96
N ALA A 180 -12.82 24.12 -27.72
CA ALA A 180 -12.73 24.21 -29.17
C ALA A 180 -11.70 25.29 -29.57
N GLY A 181 -10.76 24.92 -30.44
CA GLY A 181 -9.65 25.76 -30.87
C GLY A 181 -8.41 25.72 -29.97
N ALA A 182 -8.48 25.11 -28.78
CA ALA A 182 -7.31 24.89 -27.94
C ALA A 182 -6.32 23.92 -28.60
N SER A 183 -5.05 23.97 -28.19
CA SER A 183 -4.03 23.04 -28.65
C SER A 183 -3.76 21.95 -27.61
N ALA A 184 -3.77 20.71 -28.07
CA ALA A 184 -3.37 19.51 -27.34
C ALA A 184 -2.01 18.97 -27.81
N SER A 185 -1.34 19.60 -28.78
CA SER A 185 -0.12 19.04 -29.41
C SER A 185 1.02 18.75 -28.42
N GLY A 186 1.12 19.51 -27.33
CA GLY A 186 2.09 19.29 -26.25
C GLY A 186 1.69 18.23 -25.22
N SER A 187 0.41 17.86 -25.15
CA SER A 187 -0.09 16.91 -24.15
C SER A 187 0.46 15.51 -24.36
N ALA A 188 0.62 14.73 -23.29
CA ALA A 188 1.12 13.37 -23.39
C ALA A 188 0.07 12.44 -24.01
N TRP A 189 -1.22 12.68 -23.76
CA TRP A 189 -2.29 11.84 -24.31
C TRP A 189 -2.37 11.98 -25.84
N PHE A 190 -2.14 13.18 -26.37
CA PHE A 190 -2.17 13.40 -27.82
C PHE A 190 -0.94 12.76 -28.49
N ARG A 191 0.25 13.02 -27.94
CA ARG A 191 1.52 12.47 -28.47
C ARG A 191 1.54 10.94 -28.42
N SER A 192 1.15 10.35 -27.29
CA SER A 192 1.08 8.88 -27.15
C SER A 192 0.04 8.24 -28.08
N ALA A 193 -1.06 8.94 -28.41
CA ALA A 193 -1.99 8.44 -29.42
C ALA A 193 -1.33 8.33 -30.80
N LEU A 194 -0.56 9.34 -31.21
CA LEU A 194 0.10 9.37 -32.51
C LEU A 194 1.21 8.32 -32.65
N GLU A 195 1.77 7.84 -31.53
CA GLU A 195 2.73 6.73 -31.52
C GLU A 195 2.07 5.36 -31.82
N THR A 196 0.74 5.27 -31.75
CA THR A 196 0.01 4.03 -32.01
C THR A 196 -0.07 3.65 -33.49
N ARG A 197 -0.02 2.35 -33.77
CA ARG A 197 0.03 1.80 -35.14
C ARG A 197 -1.32 1.30 -35.65
N SER A 198 -2.27 1.03 -34.76
CA SER A 198 -3.60 0.50 -35.08
C SER A 198 -4.68 1.05 -34.14
N GLY A 199 -5.94 0.96 -34.54
CA GLY A 199 -7.10 1.31 -33.72
C GLY A 199 -7.37 0.34 -32.55
N THR A 200 -6.57 -0.72 -32.41
CA THR A 200 -6.60 -1.60 -31.23
C THR A 200 -5.73 -1.07 -30.08
N GLN A 201 -4.87 -0.09 -30.35
CA GLN A 201 -4.03 0.58 -29.37
C GLN A 201 -4.66 1.91 -28.93
N PHE A 202 -4.15 2.48 -27.86
CA PHE A 202 -4.63 3.75 -27.29
C PHE A 202 -3.44 4.53 -26.73
N GLY A 203 -3.56 5.86 -26.71
CA GLY A 203 -2.70 6.75 -25.96
C GLY A 203 -3.26 7.01 -24.57
N PHE A 204 -2.41 7.53 -23.69
CA PHE A 204 -2.72 7.73 -22.28
C PHE A 204 -1.90 8.88 -21.69
N GLU A 205 -2.53 9.66 -20.82
CA GLU A 205 -1.85 10.58 -19.92
C GLU A 205 -2.35 10.36 -18.49
N SER A 206 -1.37 10.22 -17.58
CA SER A 206 -1.58 10.04 -16.15
C SER A 206 -2.23 11.27 -15.51
N ALA A 207 -2.49 11.20 -14.20
CA ALA A 207 -3.22 12.23 -13.48
C ALA A 207 -2.55 13.60 -13.60
N HIS A 208 -3.29 14.58 -14.10
CA HIS A 208 -2.82 15.96 -14.26
C HIS A 208 -3.97 16.96 -14.22
N ALA A 209 -3.65 18.20 -13.91
CA ALA A 209 -4.57 19.32 -14.08
C ALA A 209 -4.70 19.67 -15.57
N SER A 210 -5.90 19.61 -16.14
CA SER A 210 -6.11 19.87 -17.56
C SER A 210 -6.74 21.22 -17.84
N PRO A 211 -6.15 22.08 -18.70
CA PRO A 211 -6.74 23.36 -19.08
C PRO A 211 -8.03 23.19 -19.89
N LEU A 212 -8.25 22.04 -20.54
CA LEU A 212 -9.47 21.74 -21.32
C LEU A 212 -10.74 21.76 -20.46
N VAL A 213 -10.60 21.58 -19.15
CA VAL A 213 -11.70 21.52 -18.19
C VAL A 213 -11.43 22.42 -16.98
N GLY A 214 -10.77 23.56 -17.21
CA GLY A 214 -10.57 24.59 -16.17
C GLY A 214 -9.63 24.18 -15.03
N GLY A 215 -8.61 23.36 -15.32
CA GLY A 215 -7.60 22.94 -14.34
C GLY A 215 -8.05 21.82 -13.42
N GLN A 216 -9.18 21.17 -13.69
CA GLN A 216 -9.61 19.98 -12.95
C GLN A 216 -8.60 18.84 -13.14
N ASN A 217 -8.52 17.96 -12.13
CA ASN A 217 -7.65 16.80 -12.15
C ASN A 217 -8.27 15.66 -12.97
N VAL A 218 -7.55 15.19 -13.98
CA VAL A 218 -8.09 14.26 -14.98
C VAL A 218 -7.12 13.14 -15.29
N LEU A 219 -7.67 12.06 -15.87
CA LEU A 219 -6.94 11.13 -16.72
C LEU A 219 -7.44 11.30 -18.14
N VAL A 220 -6.55 11.15 -19.12
CA VAL A 220 -6.95 11.20 -20.53
C VAL A 220 -6.52 9.94 -21.23
N TYR A 221 -7.49 9.23 -21.80
CA TYR A 221 -7.23 8.19 -22.78
C TYR A 221 -7.51 8.74 -24.15
N SER A 222 -6.80 8.25 -25.14
CA SER A 222 -6.89 8.75 -26.49
C SER A 222 -6.79 7.63 -27.51
N CYS A 223 -7.39 7.84 -28.67
CA CYS A 223 -7.29 6.92 -29.80
C CYS A 223 -7.24 7.70 -31.10
N VAL A 224 -6.38 7.27 -32.01
CA VAL A 224 -6.35 7.81 -33.37
C VAL A 224 -7.68 7.45 -34.06
N VAL A 225 -8.36 8.47 -34.56
CA VAL A 225 -9.53 8.33 -35.44
C VAL A 225 -8.99 7.99 -36.82
N ARG A 226 -9.46 6.88 -37.39
CA ARG A 226 -8.96 6.32 -38.65
C ARG A 226 -10.04 6.32 -39.72
N GLU A 227 -9.61 6.41 -40.97
CA GLU A 227 -10.51 6.42 -42.12
C GLU A 227 -11.45 5.22 -42.12
N GLY A 228 -12.75 5.49 -42.22
CA GLY A 228 -13.81 4.49 -42.18
C GLY A 228 -13.98 3.79 -40.82
N GLY A 229 -13.36 4.28 -39.74
CA GLY A 229 -13.32 3.58 -38.45
C GLY A 229 -12.50 2.28 -38.50
N ALA A 230 -11.70 2.07 -39.56
CA ALA A 230 -10.97 0.83 -39.75
C ALA A 230 -9.75 0.73 -38.83
N VAL A 231 -9.48 -0.48 -38.32
CA VAL A 231 -8.35 -0.76 -37.41
C VAL A 231 -7.01 -0.27 -37.98
N ASN A 232 -6.78 -0.47 -39.29
CA ASN A 232 -5.55 -0.07 -39.97
C ASN A 232 -5.78 1.07 -40.97
N GLY A 233 -6.88 1.83 -40.82
CA GLY A 233 -7.16 2.98 -41.67
C GLY A 233 -6.13 4.10 -41.51
N ARG A 234 -6.04 4.97 -42.52
CA ARG A 234 -5.20 6.16 -42.47
C ARG A 234 -5.65 7.07 -41.30
N PRO A 235 -4.72 7.61 -40.49
CA PRO A 235 -5.05 8.58 -39.44
C PRO A 235 -5.77 9.81 -39.99
N LEU A 236 -6.80 10.28 -39.26
CA LEU A 236 -7.58 11.48 -39.57
C LEU A 236 -7.55 12.51 -38.43
N GLY A 237 -7.41 12.06 -37.19
CA GLY A 237 -7.40 12.90 -36.00
C GLY A 237 -7.22 12.06 -34.75
N VAL A 238 -7.42 12.65 -33.58
CA VAL A 238 -7.31 11.97 -32.28
C VAL A 238 -8.54 12.29 -31.43
N LEU A 239 -9.22 11.25 -30.96
CA LEU A 239 -10.26 11.37 -29.95
C LEU A 239 -9.63 11.25 -28.56
N GLY A 240 -9.92 12.17 -27.66
CA GLY A 240 -9.56 12.11 -26.24
C GLY A 240 -10.80 12.04 -25.35
N ILE A 241 -10.77 11.18 -24.33
CA ILE A 241 -11.79 11.11 -23.28
C ILE A 241 -11.22 11.69 -21.98
N VAL A 242 -11.86 12.73 -21.45
CA VAL A 242 -11.35 13.47 -20.28
C VAL A 242 -12.05 12.98 -19.02
N PHE A 243 -11.42 12.04 -18.32
CA PHE A 243 -11.99 11.32 -17.18
C PHE A 243 -11.87 12.08 -15.85
N LYS A 244 -12.91 12.01 -15.00
CA LYS A 244 -12.95 12.64 -13.67
C LYS A 244 -12.13 11.84 -12.65
N TRP A 245 -10.82 12.07 -12.60
CA TRP A 245 -9.94 11.26 -11.75
C TRP A 245 -10.28 11.38 -10.25
N ASP A 246 -10.61 12.57 -9.78
CA ASP A 246 -10.94 12.81 -8.36
C ASP A 246 -12.18 12.04 -7.87
N ALA A 247 -13.07 11.62 -8.79
CA ALA A 247 -14.24 10.82 -8.47
C ALA A 247 -13.92 9.31 -8.31
N LEU A 248 -12.72 8.87 -8.72
CA LEU A 248 -12.29 7.46 -8.65
C LEU A 248 -11.10 7.28 -7.71
N GLY A 249 -9.98 7.97 -7.96
CA GLY A 249 -8.71 7.72 -7.26
C GLY A 249 -8.82 7.98 -5.74
N PRO A 250 -9.03 9.24 -5.30
CA PRO A 250 -9.23 9.57 -3.90
C PRO A 250 -10.38 8.80 -3.25
N GLU A 251 -11.47 8.56 -3.98
CA GLU A 251 -12.62 7.83 -3.45
C GLU A 251 -12.32 6.34 -3.20
N THR A 252 -11.52 5.71 -4.06
CA THR A 252 -11.03 4.33 -3.85
C THR A 252 -10.20 4.25 -2.56
N LEU A 253 -9.34 5.25 -2.32
CA LEU A 253 -8.54 5.32 -1.11
C LEU A 253 -9.37 5.55 0.16
N ARG A 254 -10.43 6.36 0.10
CA ARG A 254 -11.37 6.58 1.22
C ARG A 254 -12.17 5.33 1.59
N ARG A 255 -12.41 4.43 0.62
CA ARG A 255 -13.18 3.19 0.81
C ARG A 255 -12.37 2.02 1.33
N ILE A 256 -11.06 2.19 1.52
CA ILE A 256 -10.21 1.16 2.11
C ILE A 256 -10.77 0.80 3.51
N PRO A 257 -11.04 -0.49 3.79
CA PRO A 257 -11.70 -0.90 5.02
C PRO A 257 -10.73 -0.83 6.20
N LEU A 258 -10.62 0.36 6.78
CA LEU A 258 -9.88 0.66 8.00
C LEU A 258 -10.85 0.86 9.17
N THR A 259 -10.49 0.33 10.34
CA THR A 259 -11.18 0.72 11.58
C THR A 259 -10.94 2.20 11.88
N ARG A 260 -11.80 2.84 12.68
CA ARG A 260 -11.62 4.25 13.08
C ARG A 260 -10.23 4.54 13.67
N ARG A 261 -9.69 3.59 14.45
CA ARG A 261 -8.36 3.71 15.05
C ARG A 261 -7.24 3.61 14.02
N GLU A 262 -7.37 2.73 13.04
CA GLU A 262 -6.39 2.61 11.95
C GLU A 262 -6.43 3.85 11.04
N ALA A 263 -7.62 4.31 10.66
CA ALA A 263 -7.79 5.48 9.80
C ALA A 263 -7.17 6.75 10.41
N ALA A 264 -7.21 6.90 11.74
CA ALA A 264 -6.60 8.04 12.43
C ALA A 264 -5.07 8.11 12.34
N ILE A 265 -4.40 7.01 11.99
CA ILE A 265 -2.93 6.92 11.93
C ILE A 265 -2.43 6.36 10.60
N THR A 266 -3.31 6.15 9.63
CA THR A 266 -2.98 5.54 8.33
C THR A 266 -3.37 6.49 7.21
N ARG A 267 -2.42 6.73 6.30
CA ARG A 267 -2.62 7.45 5.06
C ARG A 267 -2.50 6.46 3.91
N ALA A 268 -3.42 6.53 2.96
CA ALA A 268 -3.36 5.79 1.72
C ALA A 268 -3.11 6.77 0.58
N VAL A 269 -2.22 6.42 -0.36
CA VAL A 269 -1.80 7.30 -1.45
C VAL A 269 -1.46 6.47 -2.69
N ILE A 270 -1.77 6.98 -3.87
CA ILE A 270 -1.33 6.43 -5.16
C ILE A 270 -0.29 7.38 -5.75
N VAL A 271 0.82 6.83 -6.21
CA VAL A 271 1.94 7.56 -6.80
C VAL A 271 2.38 6.93 -8.13
N ASP A 272 3.05 7.70 -8.97
CA ASP A 272 3.79 7.16 -10.12
C ASP A 272 5.15 6.57 -9.70
N ASN A 273 5.98 6.19 -10.68
CA ASN A 273 7.28 5.57 -10.44
C ASN A 273 8.29 6.51 -9.78
N ASP A 274 8.12 7.82 -9.94
CA ASP A 274 9.01 8.85 -9.39
C ASP A 274 8.53 9.33 -8.01
N GLY A 275 7.40 8.81 -7.52
CA GLY A 275 6.82 9.17 -6.24
C GLY A 275 5.91 10.39 -6.29
N ARG A 276 5.56 10.89 -7.47
CA ARG A 276 4.59 12.00 -7.59
C ARG A 276 3.21 11.50 -7.23
N VAL A 277 2.53 12.23 -6.34
CA VAL A 277 1.20 11.86 -5.83
C VAL A 277 0.14 12.04 -6.91
N LEU A 278 -0.46 10.92 -7.32
CA LEU A 278 -1.56 10.89 -8.29
C LEU A 278 -2.92 10.94 -7.60
N ALA A 279 -3.07 10.30 -6.45
CA ALA A 279 -4.28 10.39 -5.63
C ALA A 279 -3.96 10.34 -4.14
N ASP A 280 -4.64 11.20 -3.40
CA ASP A 280 -4.63 11.25 -1.94
C ASP A 280 -6.04 11.67 -1.46
N PRO A 281 -6.55 11.14 -0.34
CA PRO A 281 -7.79 11.63 0.26
C PRO A 281 -7.77 13.14 0.57
N ASP A 282 -6.58 13.71 0.82
CA ASP A 282 -6.30 15.14 0.96
C ASP A 282 -5.90 15.76 -0.41
N PRO A 283 -6.79 16.55 -1.05
CA PRO A 283 -6.54 17.11 -2.37
C PRO A 283 -5.31 18.02 -2.46
N GLN A 284 -4.87 18.63 -1.34
CA GLN A 284 -3.73 19.55 -1.36
C GLN A 284 -2.41 18.86 -1.69
N ARG A 285 -2.34 17.53 -1.47
CA ARG A 285 -1.14 16.73 -1.68
C ARG A 285 -1.01 16.17 -3.09
N VAL A 286 -2.09 16.20 -3.87
CA VAL A 286 -2.08 15.71 -5.24
C VAL A 286 -1.13 16.55 -6.08
N GLY A 287 -0.26 15.88 -6.84
CA GLY A 287 0.79 16.49 -7.65
C GLY A 287 2.09 16.80 -6.92
N GLN A 288 2.16 16.65 -5.59
CA GLN A 288 3.40 16.80 -4.82
C GLN A 288 4.27 15.54 -4.91
N ASP A 289 5.57 15.67 -4.63
CA ASP A 289 6.48 14.55 -4.59
C ASP A 289 6.50 13.91 -3.19
N LEU A 290 6.28 12.60 -3.14
CA LEU A 290 6.38 11.80 -1.93
C LEU A 290 7.68 11.00 -1.97
N GLY A 291 8.80 11.58 -1.51
CA GLY A 291 10.10 10.90 -1.48
C GLY A 291 10.42 10.30 -0.10
N PHE A 292 10.95 9.08 -0.05
CA PHE A 292 11.54 8.52 1.16
C PHE A 292 12.68 7.54 0.88
N ASP A 293 13.57 7.39 1.87
CA ASP A 293 14.70 6.46 1.82
C ASP A 293 14.21 5.02 1.59
N GLY A 294 14.76 4.36 0.57
CA GLY A 294 14.40 2.99 0.20
C GLY A 294 13.21 2.86 -0.75
N MET A 295 12.62 3.97 -1.23
CA MET A 295 11.51 3.95 -2.20
C MET A 295 11.85 3.14 -3.45
N ALA A 296 13.00 3.38 -4.08
CA ALA A 296 13.39 2.66 -5.30
C ALA A 296 13.49 1.13 -5.09
N ALA A 297 14.05 0.71 -3.95
CA ALA A 297 14.11 -0.70 -3.59
C ALA A 297 12.71 -1.28 -3.36
N LEU A 298 11.82 -0.54 -2.70
CA LEU A 298 10.43 -0.95 -2.49
C LEU A 298 9.67 -1.07 -3.83
N PHE A 299 9.81 -0.08 -4.71
CA PHE A 299 9.08 -0.03 -5.99
C PHE A 299 9.57 -1.05 -7.01
N SER A 300 10.79 -1.58 -6.84
CA SER A 300 11.30 -2.71 -7.63
C SER A 300 10.53 -4.02 -7.37
N GLN A 301 9.78 -4.11 -6.28
CA GLN A 301 8.99 -5.28 -5.92
C GLN A 301 7.54 -5.12 -6.39
N ALA A 302 6.83 -6.23 -6.64
CA ALA A 302 5.39 -6.16 -6.90
C ALA A 302 4.59 -5.78 -5.63
N ARG A 303 5.11 -6.18 -4.48
CA ARG A 303 4.54 -5.97 -3.16
C ARG A 303 5.68 -5.99 -2.14
N GLY A 304 5.66 -5.09 -1.17
CA GLY A 304 6.69 -5.03 -0.14
C GLY A 304 6.31 -4.11 1.01
N ALA A 305 7.09 -4.16 2.09
CA ALA A 305 6.93 -3.24 3.20
C ALA A 305 8.26 -2.60 3.57
N ALA A 306 8.20 -1.32 3.97
CA ALA A 306 9.35 -0.55 4.40
C ALA A 306 9.01 0.25 5.67
N THR A 307 10.06 0.78 6.31
CA THR A 307 9.91 1.78 7.37
C THR A 307 10.73 3.00 6.95
N ALA A 308 10.11 4.17 6.98
CA ALA A 308 10.74 5.41 6.58
C ALA A 308 10.32 6.57 7.48
N ARG A 309 11.12 7.63 7.51
CA ARG A 309 10.80 8.87 8.22
C ARG A 309 10.32 9.92 7.23
N LEU A 310 9.13 10.47 7.47
CA LEU A 310 8.49 11.48 6.64
C LEU A 310 7.87 12.54 7.56
N ASP A 311 8.16 13.81 7.29
CA ASP A 311 7.67 14.96 8.07
C ASP A 311 7.89 14.82 9.58
N GLY A 312 9.06 14.29 9.97
CA GLY A 312 9.43 14.09 11.37
C GLY A 312 8.77 12.88 12.06
N ALA A 313 7.84 12.18 11.41
CA ALA A 313 7.21 10.97 11.91
C ALA A 313 7.80 9.70 11.28
N VAL A 314 7.80 8.60 12.03
CA VAL A 314 8.18 7.28 11.49
C VAL A 314 6.93 6.58 10.98
N TRP A 315 6.99 6.14 9.73
CA TRP A 315 5.92 5.48 9.02
C TRP A 315 6.33 4.06 8.67
N ARG A 316 5.41 3.13 8.89
CA ARG A 316 5.46 1.79 8.32
C ARG A 316 4.64 1.79 7.05
N ILE A 317 5.26 1.45 5.93
CA ILE A 317 4.70 1.62 4.59
C ILE A 317 4.50 0.24 4.00
N GLY A 318 3.25 -0.16 3.78
CA GLY A 318 2.92 -1.29 2.91
C GLY A 318 2.73 -0.78 1.48
N HIS A 319 3.19 -1.56 0.51
CA HIS A 319 3.22 -1.19 -0.89
C HIS A 319 2.69 -2.31 -1.77
N ALA A 320 2.01 -1.92 -2.84
CA ALA A 320 1.71 -2.77 -3.98
C ALA A 320 1.83 -1.97 -5.28
N ARG A 321 2.44 -2.59 -6.29
CA ARG A 321 2.42 -2.12 -7.66
C ARG A 321 1.14 -2.58 -8.35
N SER A 322 0.60 -1.74 -9.23
CA SER A 322 -0.46 -2.08 -10.18
C SER A 322 -0.15 -3.44 -10.85
N PRO A 323 -0.98 -4.48 -10.62
CA PRO A 323 -0.81 -5.77 -11.28
C PRO A 323 -1.28 -5.72 -12.74
N GLY A 324 -2.06 -4.71 -13.10
CA GLY A 324 -2.80 -4.65 -14.35
C GLY A 324 -4.07 -5.50 -14.34
N PHE A 325 -4.91 -5.27 -15.34
CA PHE A 325 -6.12 -6.01 -15.61
C PHE A 325 -6.26 -6.22 -17.12
N GLU A 326 -6.40 -7.48 -17.54
CA GLU A 326 -6.40 -7.90 -18.95
C GLU A 326 -5.16 -7.37 -19.69
N THR A 327 -5.34 -6.45 -20.63
CA THR A 327 -4.28 -5.84 -21.44
C THR A 327 -3.87 -4.44 -20.97
N TYR A 328 -4.36 -4.01 -19.81
CA TYR A 328 -4.15 -2.67 -19.25
C TYR A 328 -3.39 -2.73 -17.94
N ALA A 329 -2.43 -1.83 -17.75
CA ALA A 329 -1.82 -1.58 -16.45
C ALA A 329 -1.44 -0.11 -16.35
N THR A 330 -1.76 0.52 -15.21
CA THR A 330 -1.26 1.88 -14.93
C THR A 330 0.24 1.90 -14.67
N GLY A 331 0.76 0.81 -14.08
CA GLY A 331 2.14 0.74 -13.59
C GLY A 331 2.38 1.56 -12.33
N TRP A 332 1.34 2.18 -11.76
CA TRP A 332 1.40 3.00 -10.55
C TRP A 332 1.61 2.16 -9.29
N HIS A 333 1.85 2.86 -8.18
CA HIS A 333 2.05 2.26 -6.87
C HIS A 333 1.01 2.79 -5.88
N CYS A 334 0.44 1.89 -5.07
CA CYS A 334 -0.36 2.26 -3.91
C CYS A 334 0.45 2.02 -2.64
N LEU A 335 0.47 3.03 -1.76
CA LEU A 335 1.16 2.99 -0.47
C LEU A 335 0.16 3.19 0.65
N LEU A 336 0.17 2.28 1.61
CA LEU A 336 -0.53 2.41 2.88
C LEU A 336 0.48 2.62 3.98
N MET A 337 0.50 3.86 4.45
CA MET A 337 1.50 4.39 5.35
C MET A 337 0.85 4.55 6.71
N ARG A 338 1.32 3.80 7.71
CA ARG A 338 0.82 3.87 9.07
C ARG A 338 1.87 4.46 9.99
N GLN A 339 1.54 5.52 10.71
CA GLN A 339 2.42 6.09 11.72
C GLN A 339 2.68 5.06 12.83
N THR A 340 3.95 4.81 13.12
CA THR A 340 4.32 4.11 14.35
C THR A 340 4.27 5.13 15.47
N ARG A 341 3.46 4.93 16.50
CA ARG A 341 3.55 5.78 17.70
C ARG A 341 4.98 5.71 18.21
N ASN A 342 5.63 6.86 18.41
CA ASN A 342 6.82 6.94 19.25
C ASN A 342 6.51 6.15 20.51
N GLY A 343 7.40 5.22 20.88
CA GLY A 343 7.22 4.36 22.03
C GLY A 343 6.68 5.17 23.20
N MET A 344 5.51 4.78 23.69
CA MET A 344 5.14 5.13 25.05
C MET A 344 6.32 4.66 25.90
N SER A 345 7.05 5.59 26.51
CA SER A 345 7.85 5.25 27.68
C SER A 345 6.96 4.39 28.58
N PRO A 346 7.44 3.24 29.08
CA PRO A 346 6.70 2.53 30.10
C PRO A 346 6.45 3.55 31.22
N MET A 347 5.17 3.72 31.58
CA MET A 347 4.82 4.54 32.75
C MET A 347 5.69 4.06 33.91
N ARG A 348 6.42 5.01 34.50
CA ARG A 348 7.21 4.81 35.71
C ARG A 348 6.35 4.30 36.85
#